data_AF-A0A194SCG2-F1
#
_entry.id   AF-A0A194SCG2-F1
#
_cell.length_a   1.000
_cell.length_b   1.000
_cell.length_c   1.000
_cell.angle_alpha   90.00
_cell.angle_beta   90.00
_cell.angle_gamma   90.00
#
_symmetry.space_group_name_H-M   'P 1'
#
loop_
_entity.id
_entity.type
_entity.pdbx_description
1 polymer ?
#
loop_
_entity_poly.entity_id
_entity_poly.type
_entity_poly.pdbx_seq_one_letter_code
_entity_poly.pdbx_strand_id
1 'polypeptide(L)'
;MREITYLVQSHSLDLVIETRDARLPLSSINPAFERLLAEQAGRSFGAAPGATGGMAKTKRLIVYNKADLAQDCFQEVRSLSLGMAKRPMEGPDDKINMLVAGMPNVGKSSILNALRRVGVKKGKAASTSSEPGHTRRLSTVIKIATSPPVYIYDTPGIMVPFLGRGVAGQEAALKLALTGGIKESLFEREVLGEYLLWRLRIRSEMRDEGWRDSDLLDRLSLPSSTSLADPTAFFTALAARLSAVRRGGHPDVDFAGRWLVQAFREGKLGRWTLDGLGRGGEAVDDARE
;
A
#
# COMPACT_ATOMS: atom_id res chain seq x y z
N MET A 1 5.23 -8.72 15.66
CA MET A 1 6.25 -7.69 16.00
C MET A 1 7.50 -8.27 16.63
N ARG A 2 7.43 -9.04 17.73
CA ARG A 2 8.63 -9.57 18.42
C ARG A 2 9.64 -10.27 17.50
N GLU A 3 9.20 -11.16 16.61
CA GLU A 3 10.09 -11.86 15.66
C GLU A 3 10.75 -10.91 14.65
N ILE A 4 10.04 -9.90 14.17
CA ILE A 4 10.56 -8.90 13.22
C ILE A 4 11.58 -8.02 13.93
N THR A 5 11.28 -7.60 15.17
CA THR A 5 12.21 -6.86 16.02
C THR A 5 13.50 -7.66 16.24
N TYR A 6 13.40 -8.94 16.56
CA TYR A 6 14.55 -9.83 16.69
C TYR A 6 15.38 -9.91 15.39
N LEU A 7 14.73 -10.11 14.23
CA LEU A 7 15.43 -10.17 12.94
C LEU A 7 16.19 -8.87 12.63
N VAL A 8 15.54 -7.72 12.83
CA VAL A 8 16.14 -6.40 12.59
C VAL A 8 17.28 -6.12 13.58
N GLN A 9 17.12 -6.46 14.87
CA GLN A 9 18.13 -6.21 15.90
C GLN A 9 19.29 -7.22 15.92
N SER A 10 19.09 -8.42 15.38
CA SER A 10 20.10 -9.49 15.37
C SER A 10 21.30 -9.22 14.43
N HIS A 11 21.35 -8.08 13.73
CA HIS A 11 22.42 -7.69 12.79
C HIS A 11 22.70 -8.70 11.66
N SER A 12 21.75 -9.61 11.42
CA SER A 12 21.85 -10.68 10.42
C SER A 12 21.24 -10.31 9.07
N LEU A 13 20.57 -9.16 8.96
CA LEU A 13 19.96 -8.66 7.73
C LEU A 13 20.89 -7.70 6.99
N ASP A 14 21.03 -7.90 5.67
CA ASP A 14 21.74 -6.99 4.78
C ASP A 14 20.79 -5.93 4.19
N LEU A 15 19.52 -6.28 3.96
CA LEU A 15 18.51 -5.42 3.32
C LEU A 15 17.11 -5.59 3.92
N VAL A 16 16.44 -4.48 4.17
CA VAL A 16 15.00 -4.42 4.37
C VAL A 16 14.35 -3.84 3.12
N ILE A 17 13.48 -4.63 2.48
CA ILE A 17 12.57 -4.20 1.41
C ILE A 17 11.24 -3.85 2.07
N GLU A 18 10.99 -2.56 2.25
CA GLU A 18 9.71 -2.07 2.70
C GLU A 18 8.79 -1.86 1.51
N THR A 19 7.68 -2.58 1.48
CA THR A 19 6.66 -2.44 0.45
C THR A 19 5.55 -1.51 0.93
N ARG A 20 5.22 -0.50 0.14
CA ARG A 20 4.12 0.44 0.36
C ARG A 20 3.10 0.34 -0.78
N ASP A 21 1.84 0.71 -0.51
CA ASP A 21 0.83 0.85 -1.55
C ASP A 21 0.97 2.24 -2.17
N ALA A 22 1.25 2.34 -3.47
CA ALA A 22 1.45 3.61 -4.16
C ALA A 22 0.22 4.53 -4.13
N ARG A 23 -0.97 3.97 -3.85
CA ARG A 23 -2.20 4.75 -3.70
C ARG A 23 -2.31 5.38 -2.29
N LEU A 24 -1.51 4.91 -1.32
CA LEU A 24 -1.41 5.41 0.05
C LEU A 24 0.05 5.55 0.53
N PRO A 25 0.86 6.37 -0.13
CA PRO A 25 2.28 6.49 0.14
C PRO A 25 2.61 7.04 1.54
N LEU A 26 1.68 7.78 2.14
CA LEU A 26 1.83 8.41 3.46
C LEU A 26 1.06 7.62 4.53
N SER A 27 -0.22 7.34 4.30
CA SER A 27 -1.10 6.63 5.24
C SER A 27 -0.67 5.19 5.49
N SER A 28 0.13 4.59 4.60
CA SER A 28 0.69 3.24 4.80
C SER A 28 2.00 3.20 5.59
N ILE A 29 2.55 4.36 5.98
CA ILE A 29 3.76 4.44 6.82
C ILE A 29 3.45 3.84 8.19
N ASN A 30 4.33 2.96 8.66
CA ASN A 30 4.23 2.38 10.00
C ASN A 30 5.24 3.05 10.96
N PRO A 31 4.80 3.95 11.86
CA PRO A 31 5.71 4.66 12.76
C PRO A 31 6.46 3.76 13.74
N ALA A 32 5.91 2.59 14.09
CA ALA A 32 6.62 1.63 14.93
C ALA A 32 7.74 0.93 14.16
N PHE A 33 7.55 0.67 12.86
CA PHE A 33 8.59 0.12 12.00
C PHE A 33 9.68 1.16 11.69
N GLU A 34 9.30 2.43 11.49
CA GLU A 34 10.25 3.55 11.38
C GLU A 34 11.14 3.66 12.61
N ARG A 35 10.55 3.64 13.82
CA ARG A 35 11.29 3.63 15.09
C ARG A 35 12.27 2.47 15.18
N LEU A 36 11.81 1.26 14.88
CA LEU A 36 12.66 0.07 14.93
C LEU A 36 13.89 0.18 14.01
N LEU A 37 13.71 0.69 12.79
CA LEU A 37 14.81 0.86 11.83
C LEU A 37 15.73 2.03 12.21
N ALA A 38 15.19 3.11 12.78
CA ALA A 38 15.97 4.23 13.28
C ALA A 38 16.87 3.81 14.45
N GLU A 39 16.30 3.10 15.43
CA GLU A 39 17.03 2.55 16.58
C GLU A 39 18.16 1.61 16.15
N GLN A 40 17.90 0.70 15.20
CA GLN A 40 18.93 -0.19 14.66
C GLN A 40 20.08 0.58 13.99
N ALA A 41 19.75 1.68 13.31
CA ALA A 41 20.71 2.56 12.66
C ALA A 41 21.38 3.56 13.63
N GLY A 42 21.11 3.49 14.94
CA GLY A 42 21.62 4.45 15.91
C GLY A 42 21.13 5.89 15.69
N ARG A 43 19.96 6.06 15.07
CA ARG A 43 19.34 7.36 14.76
C ARG A 43 18.16 7.65 15.70
N SER A 44 18.03 8.91 16.11
CA SER A 44 16.84 9.37 16.84
C SER A 44 15.61 9.38 15.93
N PHE A 45 14.48 8.91 16.44
CA PHE A 45 13.21 8.95 15.72
C PHE A 45 12.76 10.41 15.47
N GLY A 46 12.38 10.73 14.22
CA GLY A 46 11.99 12.09 13.82
C GLY A 46 13.14 12.99 13.34
N ALA A 47 14.38 12.50 13.32
CA ALA A 47 15.49 13.22 12.72
C ALA A 47 15.36 13.27 11.18
N ALA A 48 15.67 14.42 10.58
CA ALA A 48 15.63 14.60 9.13
C ALA A 48 16.50 13.56 8.38
N PRO A 49 16.16 13.19 7.13
CA PRO A 49 16.99 12.31 6.33
C PRO A 49 18.36 12.96 6.14
N GLY A 50 19.39 12.46 6.83
CA GLY A 50 20.74 13.04 6.80
C GLY A 50 21.37 13.30 8.18
N ALA A 51 20.63 13.14 9.29
CA ALA A 51 21.25 13.14 10.61
C ALA A 51 22.27 11.99 10.72
N THR A 52 23.54 12.35 10.88
CA THR A 52 24.72 11.48 10.91
C THR A 52 24.73 10.58 12.16
N GLY A 53 23.95 9.50 12.11
CA GLY A 53 24.18 8.28 12.88
C GLY A 53 25.04 7.30 12.07
N GLY A 54 25.86 6.48 12.74
CA GLY A 54 26.82 5.56 12.11
C GLY A 54 26.23 4.73 10.96
N MET A 55 27.09 4.32 10.02
CA MET A 55 26.70 3.62 8.80
C MET A 55 25.85 2.39 9.14
N ALA A 56 24.55 2.45 8.88
CA ALA A 56 23.64 1.36 9.20
C ALA A 56 24.07 0.11 8.44
N LYS A 57 24.39 -0.97 9.18
CA LYS A 57 24.79 -2.27 8.60
C LYS A 57 23.70 -2.82 7.66
N THR A 58 22.44 -2.61 8.02
CA THR A 58 21.27 -3.01 7.22
C THR A 58 20.85 -1.87 6.29
N LYS A 59 20.80 -2.12 4.98
CA LYS A 59 20.26 -1.17 4.01
C LYS A 59 18.72 -1.20 4.02
N ARG A 60 18.08 -0.11 3.62
CA ARG A 60 16.63 -0.03 3.43
C ARG A 60 16.31 0.36 2.00
N LEU A 61 15.39 -0.36 1.38
CA LEU A 61 14.78 -0.05 0.09
C LEU A 61 13.28 0.12 0.30
N ILE A 62 12.73 1.24 -0.13
CA ILE A 62 11.27 1.46 -0.18
C ILE A 62 10.79 1.14 -1.59
N VAL A 63 9.81 0.26 -1.70
CA VAL A 63 9.18 -0.17 -2.96
C VAL A 63 7.72 0.23 -2.92
N TYR A 64 7.33 1.13 -3.81
CA TYR A 64 5.92 1.43 -4.05
C TYR A 64 5.35 0.40 -5.02
N ASN A 65 4.47 -0.46 -4.52
CA ASN A 65 3.76 -1.44 -5.32
C ASN A 65 2.37 -0.90 -5.72
N LYS A 66 1.74 -1.50 -6.73
CA LYS A 66 0.50 -1.00 -7.36
C LYS A 66 0.66 0.40 -7.97
N ALA A 67 1.87 0.75 -8.40
CA ALA A 67 2.15 2.02 -9.07
C ALA A 67 1.39 2.16 -10.40
N ASP A 68 1.04 1.05 -11.04
CA ASP A 68 0.16 0.99 -12.20
C ASP A 68 -1.28 1.48 -11.91
N LEU A 69 -1.67 1.47 -10.63
CA LEU A 69 -2.98 1.93 -10.13
C LEU A 69 -2.92 3.31 -9.46
N ALA A 70 -1.72 3.89 -9.29
CA ALA A 70 -1.51 5.18 -8.66
C ALA A 70 -1.11 6.24 -9.69
N GLN A 71 -1.23 7.52 -9.33
CA GLN A 71 -0.80 8.61 -10.21
C GLN A 71 0.70 8.55 -10.50
N ASP A 72 1.14 9.12 -11.63
CA ASP A 72 2.51 8.99 -12.19
C ASP A 72 3.63 9.70 -11.38
N CYS A 73 3.45 9.88 -10.07
CA CYS A 73 4.42 10.50 -9.16
C CYS A 73 5.43 9.50 -8.52
N PHE A 74 5.31 8.19 -8.78
CA PHE A 74 6.12 7.15 -8.11
C PHE A 74 6.94 6.26 -9.07
N GLN A 75 7.56 6.84 -10.10
CA GLN A 75 8.26 6.09 -11.16
C GLN A 75 9.63 5.50 -10.78
N GLU A 76 10.14 5.71 -9.57
CA GLU A 76 11.48 5.22 -9.19
C GLU A 76 11.47 4.04 -8.22
N VAL A 77 11.24 2.85 -8.75
CA VAL A 77 11.87 1.64 -8.20
C VAL A 77 12.73 1.01 -9.29
N ARG A 78 13.89 1.59 -9.54
CA ARG A 78 14.92 0.97 -10.38
C ARG A 78 16.15 0.63 -9.53
N SER A 79 16.44 -0.68 -9.50
CA SER A 79 17.76 -1.29 -9.28
C SER A 79 18.46 -1.17 -7.92
N LEU A 80 17.88 -1.69 -6.84
CA LEU A 80 18.65 -1.99 -5.61
C LEU A 80 19.03 -3.48 -5.44
N SER A 81 18.51 -4.37 -6.28
CA SER A 81 18.87 -5.80 -6.25
C SER A 81 20.23 -6.11 -6.90
N LEU A 82 20.70 -5.32 -7.87
CA LEU A 82 21.98 -5.60 -8.55
C LEU A 82 23.22 -5.16 -7.77
N GLY A 83 23.14 -4.12 -6.94
CA GLY A 83 24.30 -3.60 -6.21
C GLY A 83 24.76 -4.52 -5.07
N MET A 84 23.82 -5.15 -4.36
CA MET A 84 24.13 -6.03 -3.24
C MET A 84 24.62 -7.41 -3.65
N ALA A 85 24.14 -7.92 -4.79
CA ALA A 85 24.62 -9.19 -5.36
C ALA A 85 26.08 -9.12 -5.84
N LYS A 86 26.66 -7.91 -5.95
CA LYS A 86 28.04 -7.69 -6.36
C LYS A 86 29.01 -7.52 -5.17
N ARG A 87 28.54 -7.60 -3.91
CA ARG A 87 29.46 -7.54 -2.77
C ARG A 87 30.36 -8.80 -2.74
N PRO A 88 31.66 -8.67 -2.45
CA PRO A 88 32.52 -9.83 -2.27
C PRO A 88 31.96 -10.70 -1.14
N MET A 89 31.99 -12.02 -1.35
CA MET A 89 31.62 -12.99 -0.32
C MET A 89 32.80 -13.18 0.62
N GLU A 90 32.54 -13.09 1.92
CA GLU A 90 33.56 -13.19 2.99
C GLU A 90 33.89 -14.66 3.34
N GLY A 91 33.23 -15.63 2.71
CA GLY A 91 33.50 -17.06 2.88
C GLY A 91 32.43 -17.97 2.25
N PRO A 92 32.61 -19.29 2.33
CA PRO A 92 31.68 -20.28 1.76
C PRO A 92 30.29 -20.29 2.41
N ASP A 93 30.18 -19.87 3.67
CA ASP A 93 28.92 -19.76 4.41
C ASP A 93 28.27 -18.36 4.32
N ASP A 94 28.92 -17.41 3.62
CA ASP A 94 28.40 -16.06 3.46
C ASP A 94 27.12 -16.07 2.62
N LYS A 95 26.14 -15.29 3.05
CA LYS A 95 24.82 -15.21 2.46
C LYS A 95 24.23 -13.83 2.66
N ILE A 96 23.40 -13.43 1.71
CA ILE A 96 22.67 -12.17 1.78
C ILE A 96 21.28 -12.47 2.33
N ASN A 97 20.94 -11.86 3.46
CA ASN A 97 19.66 -11.99 4.12
C ASN A 97 18.83 -10.72 3.91
N MET A 98 17.62 -10.90 3.38
CA MET A 98 16.69 -9.82 3.08
C MET A 98 15.39 -9.99 3.86
N LEU A 99 14.79 -8.89 4.31
CA LEU A 99 13.47 -8.88 4.93
C LEU A 99 12.48 -8.16 4.02
N VAL A 100 11.32 -8.74 3.75
CA VAL A 100 10.19 -7.99 3.16
C VAL A 100 9.22 -7.60 4.25
N ALA A 101 8.95 -6.30 4.37
CA ALA A 101 8.08 -5.72 5.39
C ALA A 101 7.08 -4.74 4.78
N GLY A 102 6.01 -4.43 5.52
CA GLY A 102 4.96 -3.50 5.09
C GLY A 102 3.56 -3.94 5.51
N MET A 103 2.58 -3.05 5.30
CA MET A 103 1.17 -3.28 5.66
C MET A 103 0.59 -4.56 5.03
N PRO A 104 -0.52 -5.13 5.54
CA PRO A 104 -1.26 -6.17 4.81
C PRO A 104 -1.59 -5.72 3.38
N ASN A 105 -1.65 -6.69 2.45
CA ASN A 105 -2.11 -6.48 1.07
C ASN A 105 -1.37 -5.47 0.20
N VAL A 106 -0.24 -4.91 0.64
CA VAL A 106 0.66 -4.11 -0.21
C VAL A 106 1.41 -4.94 -1.26
N GLY A 107 1.30 -6.26 -1.24
CA GLY A 107 1.88 -7.17 -2.25
C GLY A 107 3.27 -7.74 -1.93
N LYS A 108 3.65 -7.79 -0.65
CA LYS A 108 4.89 -8.41 -0.14
C LYS A 108 5.15 -9.81 -0.74
N SER A 109 4.18 -10.72 -0.62
CA SER A 109 4.31 -12.09 -1.13
C SER A 109 4.36 -12.16 -2.66
N SER A 110 3.79 -11.17 -3.36
CA SER A 110 3.90 -11.06 -4.83
C SER A 110 5.32 -10.68 -5.24
N ILE A 111 5.93 -9.69 -4.57
CA ILE A 111 7.33 -9.30 -4.77
C ILE A 111 8.25 -10.49 -4.50
N LEU A 112 8.05 -11.20 -3.38
CA LEU A 112 8.82 -12.38 -3.05
C LEU A 112 8.74 -13.45 -4.15
N ASN A 113 7.53 -13.78 -4.60
CA ASN A 113 7.33 -14.78 -5.65
C ASN A 113 7.95 -14.35 -6.99
N ALA A 114 7.92 -13.05 -7.31
CA ALA A 114 8.58 -12.52 -8.50
C ALA A 114 10.11 -12.65 -8.40
N LEU A 115 10.70 -12.25 -7.28
CA LEU A 115 12.13 -12.40 -7.01
C LEU A 115 12.58 -13.86 -7.09
N ARG A 116 11.82 -14.78 -6.48
CA ARG A 116 12.09 -16.22 -6.54
C ARG A 116 12.05 -16.77 -7.97
N ARG A 117 11.05 -16.35 -8.76
CA ARG A 117 10.93 -16.77 -10.16
C ARG A 117 12.12 -16.30 -10.98
N VAL A 118 12.57 -15.06 -10.79
CA VAL A 118 13.69 -14.49 -11.53
C VAL A 118 15.02 -15.13 -11.10
N GLY A 119 15.31 -15.19 -9.80
CA GLY A 119 16.65 -15.55 -9.33
C GLY A 119 16.91 -17.05 -9.14
N VAL A 120 15.88 -17.88 -8.97
CA VAL A 120 16.03 -19.37 -8.89
C VAL A 120 15.15 -20.15 -9.86
N LYS A 121 14.34 -19.48 -10.70
CA LYS A 121 13.46 -20.12 -11.70
C LYS A 121 12.51 -21.18 -11.11
N LYS A 122 12.08 -21.01 -9.86
CA LYS A 122 11.12 -21.89 -9.17
C LYS A 122 9.73 -21.23 -9.07
N GLY A 123 8.70 -22.04 -8.81
CA GLY A 123 7.29 -21.62 -8.72
C GLY A 123 6.96 -20.67 -7.54
N LYS A 124 5.70 -20.58 -7.14
CA LYS A 124 5.32 -19.78 -5.95
C LYS A 124 5.83 -20.46 -4.67
N ALA A 125 6.29 -19.68 -3.71
CA ALA A 125 6.65 -20.15 -2.38
C ALA A 125 5.80 -19.50 -1.28
N ALA A 126 5.25 -18.32 -1.54
CA ALA A 126 4.29 -17.66 -0.65
C ALA A 126 2.89 -17.63 -1.31
N SER A 127 1.86 -17.95 -0.54
CA SER A 127 0.46 -17.84 -0.97
C SER A 127 0.00 -16.38 -0.96
N THR A 128 -0.75 -15.96 -1.98
CA THR A 128 -1.24 -14.58 -2.15
C THR A 128 -2.76 -14.51 -1.99
N SER A 129 -3.27 -13.53 -1.25
CA SER A 129 -4.70 -13.24 -1.10
C SER A 129 -4.93 -11.73 -1.02
N SER A 130 -6.12 -11.28 -1.39
CA SER A 130 -6.62 -9.91 -1.16
C SER A 130 -7.13 -9.71 0.25
N GLU A 131 -7.26 -10.76 1.07
CA GLU A 131 -7.74 -10.68 2.44
C GLU A 131 -6.63 -10.29 3.42
N PRO A 132 -6.80 -9.24 4.25
CA PRO A 132 -5.80 -8.83 5.22
C PRO A 132 -5.61 -9.90 6.29
N GLY A 133 -4.36 -10.10 6.70
CA GLY A 133 -3.99 -11.13 7.68
C GLY A 133 -3.90 -12.55 7.11
N HIS A 134 -3.86 -12.72 5.79
CA HIS A 134 -3.67 -14.02 5.14
C HIS A 134 -2.33 -14.69 5.51
N THR A 135 -1.23 -13.92 5.48
CA THR A 135 0.08 -14.36 5.99
C THR A 135 0.08 -14.24 7.51
N ARG A 136 -0.12 -15.36 8.22
CA ARG A 136 -0.33 -15.38 9.69
C ARG A 136 0.92 -15.64 10.53
N ARG A 137 1.98 -16.19 9.94
CA ARG A 137 3.27 -16.46 10.58
C ARG A 137 4.39 -15.96 9.69
N LEU A 138 5.55 -15.62 10.27
CA LEU A 138 6.76 -15.46 9.48
C LEU A 138 6.97 -16.77 8.73
N SER A 139 6.86 -16.71 7.40
CA SER A 139 7.12 -17.89 6.58
C SER A 139 8.61 -18.22 6.67
N THR A 140 8.93 -19.50 6.57
CA THR A 140 10.29 -20.04 6.44
C THR A 140 11.16 -19.19 5.52
N VAL A 141 12.44 -19.06 5.84
CA VAL A 141 13.45 -18.38 5.02
C VAL A 141 13.43 -18.94 3.58
N ILE A 142 13.23 -18.09 2.58
CA ILE A 142 13.09 -18.50 1.17
C ILE A 142 14.34 -18.13 0.38
N LYS A 143 14.97 -19.10 -0.28
CA LYS A 143 16.08 -18.83 -1.20
C LYS A 143 15.57 -18.22 -2.51
N ILE A 144 16.12 -17.06 -2.89
CA ILE A 144 15.75 -16.33 -4.12
C ILE A 144 16.89 -16.17 -5.12
N ALA A 145 18.14 -16.43 -4.73
CA ALA A 145 19.28 -16.54 -5.66
C ALA A 145 20.30 -17.57 -5.16
N THR A 146 21.10 -18.14 -6.07
CA THR A 146 22.11 -19.17 -5.74
C THR A 146 23.53 -18.65 -5.68
N SER A 147 23.89 -17.65 -6.48
CA SER A 147 25.27 -17.15 -6.59
C SER A 147 25.27 -15.62 -6.75
N PRO A 148 25.53 -14.86 -5.67
CA PRO A 148 25.65 -15.32 -4.28
C PRO A 148 24.31 -15.88 -3.73
N PRO A 149 24.34 -16.70 -2.66
CA PRO A 149 23.11 -17.19 -2.04
C PRO A 149 22.36 -16.03 -1.37
N VAL A 150 21.12 -15.80 -1.82
CA VAL A 150 20.24 -14.76 -1.26
C VAL A 150 19.01 -15.42 -0.67
N TYR A 151 18.70 -15.05 0.56
CA TYR A 151 17.56 -15.53 1.32
C TYR A 151 16.66 -14.37 1.71
N ILE A 152 15.35 -14.60 1.69
CA ILE A 152 14.34 -13.60 2.02
C ILE A 152 13.38 -14.11 3.09
N TYR A 153 13.16 -13.30 4.12
CA TYR A 153 12.16 -13.52 5.16
C TYR A 153 10.85 -12.86 4.72
N ASP A 154 9.78 -13.65 4.60
CA ASP A 154 8.42 -13.13 4.38
C ASP A 154 7.75 -12.87 5.73
N THR A 155 7.22 -11.68 5.92
CA THR A 155 6.56 -11.28 7.16
C THR A 155 5.04 -11.16 6.99
N PRO A 156 4.26 -11.50 8.03
CA PRO A 156 2.89 -11.03 8.15
C PRO A 156 2.81 -9.52 7.91
N GLY A 157 1.68 -9.06 7.37
CA GLY A 157 1.46 -7.61 7.22
C GLY A 157 1.62 -6.89 8.56
N ILE A 158 2.52 -5.91 8.59
CA ILE A 158 2.84 -5.15 9.79
C ILE A 158 1.85 -3.99 9.89
N MET A 159 0.77 -4.21 10.62
CA MET A 159 -0.27 -3.19 10.85
C MET A 159 0.28 -1.93 11.52
N VAL A 160 -0.21 -0.77 11.09
CA VAL A 160 -0.01 0.49 11.81
C VAL A 160 -0.71 0.38 13.17
N PRO A 161 0.01 0.47 14.30
CA PRO A 161 -0.57 0.20 15.61
C PRO A 161 -1.49 1.32 16.11
N PHE A 162 -1.33 2.53 15.57
CA PHE A 162 -2.10 3.71 15.94
C PHE A 162 -2.27 4.60 14.72
N LEU A 163 -3.52 4.86 14.34
CA LEU A 163 -3.87 5.63 13.15
C LEU A 163 -4.01 7.13 13.43
N GLY A 164 -3.93 7.55 14.69
CA GLY A 164 -4.19 8.94 15.11
C GLY A 164 -5.41 9.05 16.03
N ARG A 165 -5.75 10.28 16.43
CA ARG A 165 -7.00 10.61 17.13
C ARG A 165 -7.88 11.47 16.24
N GLY A 166 -9.18 11.50 16.53
CA GLY A 166 -10.13 12.36 15.85
C GLY A 166 -10.28 12.04 14.36
N VAL A 167 -10.58 13.07 13.57
CA VAL A 167 -10.91 12.96 12.14
C VAL A 167 -9.76 12.37 11.33
N ALA A 168 -8.53 12.85 11.52
CA ALA A 168 -7.35 12.35 10.79
C ALA A 168 -7.14 10.84 10.96
N GLY A 169 -7.36 10.31 12.18
CA GLY A 169 -7.22 8.88 12.45
C GLY A 169 -8.33 8.03 11.84
N GLN A 170 -9.55 8.55 11.80
CA GLN A 170 -10.68 7.90 11.13
C GLN A 170 -10.46 7.88 9.61
N GLU A 171 -9.98 8.98 9.04
CA GLU A 171 -9.68 9.08 7.61
C GLU A 171 -8.56 8.09 7.20
N ALA A 172 -7.47 8.02 7.98
CA ALA A 172 -6.41 7.04 7.75
C ALA A 172 -6.95 5.60 7.77
N ALA A 173 -7.89 5.29 8.67
CA ALA A 173 -8.54 3.99 8.74
C ALA A 173 -9.38 3.69 7.49
N LEU A 174 -10.18 4.65 7.02
CA LEU A 174 -10.99 4.53 5.80
C LEU A 174 -10.11 4.31 4.57
N LYS A 175 -9.05 5.12 4.41
CA LYS A 175 -8.04 4.97 3.35
C LYS A 175 -7.45 3.55 3.33
N LEU A 176 -6.97 3.08 4.49
CA LEU A 176 -6.40 1.74 4.62
C LEU A 176 -7.42 0.63 4.34
N ALA A 177 -8.69 0.81 4.69
CA ALA A 177 -9.76 -0.11 4.34
C ALA A 177 -10.02 -0.13 2.83
N LEU A 178 -10.07 1.02 2.16
CA LEU A 178 -10.26 1.13 0.71
C LEU A 178 -9.18 0.43 -0.10
N THR A 179 -7.94 0.38 0.40
CA THR A 179 -6.83 -0.35 -0.26
C THR A 179 -6.69 -1.80 0.18
N GLY A 180 -7.51 -2.25 1.13
CA GLY A 180 -7.50 -3.60 1.69
C GLY A 180 -6.44 -3.83 2.76
N GLY A 181 -5.77 -2.80 3.28
CA GLY A 181 -4.83 -2.92 4.39
C GLY A 181 -5.51 -3.31 5.71
N ILE A 182 -6.80 -2.96 5.86
CA ILE A 182 -7.65 -3.27 7.02
C ILE A 182 -8.91 -3.97 6.52
N LYS A 183 -9.50 -4.84 7.35
CA LYS A 183 -10.77 -5.52 7.04
C LYS A 183 -11.90 -4.50 6.87
N GLU A 184 -12.60 -4.58 5.74
CA GLU A 184 -13.78 -3.74 5.46
C GLU A 184 -14.92 -3.96 6.45
N SER A 185 -15.06 -5.17 6.98
CA SER A 185 -16.12 -5.51 7.94
C SER A 185 -16.01 -4.74 9.28
N LEU A 186 -14.95 -3.96 9.47
CA LEU A 186 -14.80 -3.05 10.61
C LEU A 186 -15.46 -1.69 10.38
N PHE A 187 -15.98 -1.45 9.18
CA PHE A 187 -16.60 -0.19 8.76
C PHE A 187 -18.03 -0.43 8.32
N GLU A 188 -18.86 0.60 8.47
CA GLU A 188 -20.15 0.66 7.80
C GLU A 188 -19.93 0.69 6.28
N ARG A 189 -20.75 -0.07 5.55
CA ARG A 189 -20.48 -0.38 4.14
C ARG A 189 -20.71 0.84 3.27
N GLU A 190 -21.71 1.61 3.62
CA GLU A 190 -22.14 2.87 3.03
C GLU A 190 -21.00 3.89 3.16
N VAL A 191 -20.42 4.01 4.36
CA VAL A 191 -19.36 4.98 4.69
C VAL A 191 -18.12 4.80 3.81
N LEU A 192 -17.69 3.56 3.52
CA LEU A 192 -16.53 3.35 2.65
C LEU A 192 -16.77 3.83 1.21
N GLY A 193 -17.96 3.53 0.67
CA GLY A 193 -18.35 3.98 -0.67
C GLY A 193 -18.45 5.50 -0.74
N GLU A 194 -19.15 6.11 0.22
CA GLU A 194 -19.34 7.56 0.29
C GLU A 194 -18.02 8.31 0.50
N TYR A 195 -17.16 7.82 1.39
CA TYR A 195 -15.83 8.40 1.58
C TYR A 195 -14.99 8.30 0.30
N LEU A 196 -15.02 7.16 -0.39
CA LEU A 196 -14.32 7.04 -1.68
C LEU A 196 -14.87 8.04 -2.71
N LEU A 197 -16.19 8.15 -2.86
CA LEU A 197 -16.81 9.13 -3.76
C LEU A 197 -16.37 10.56 -3.42
N TRP A 198 -16.49 10.95 -2.15
CA TRP A 198 -16.07 12.25 -1.66
C TRP A 198 -14.59 12.51 -1.99
N ARG A 199 -13.72 11.53 -1.73
CA ARG A 199 -12.29 11.67 -1.92
C ARG A 199 -11.91 11.79 -3.40
N LEU A 200 -12.55 11.01 -4.28
CA LEU A 200 -12.35 11.11 -5.74
C LEU A 200 -12.81 12.46 -6.28
N ARG A 201 -13.93 12.99 -5.79
CA ARG A 201 -14.44 14.33 -6.14
C ARG A 201 -13.47 15.44 -5.70
N ILE A 202 -13.01 15.42 -4.45
CA ILE A 202 -12.05 16.43 -3.98
C ILE A 202 -10.76 16.40 -4.82
N ARG A 203 -10.37 15.22 -5.34
CA ARG A 203 -9.22 15.10 -6.23
C ARG A 203 -9.45 15.56 -7.66
N SER A 204 -10.64 15.38 -8.23
CA SER A 204 -10.96 16.00 -9.53
C SER A 204 -10.99 17.54 -9.45
N GLU A 205 -11.27 18.10 -8.28
CA GLU A 205 -11.24 19.55 -8.07
C GLU A 205 -9.82 20.13 -7.95
N MET A 206 -8.81 19.32 -7.59
CA MET A 206 -7.40 19.71 -7.59
C MET A 206 -6.87 19.71 -9.04
N ARG A 207 -7.24 20.76 -9.80
CA ARG A 207 -7.04 20.94 -11.26
C ARG A 207 -5.60 20.77 -11.79
N ASP A 208 -4.62 20.66 -10.91
CA ASP A 208 -3.21 20.41 -11.27
C ASP A 208 -2.92 18.95 -11.66
N GLU A 209 -3.85 18.01 -11.37
CA GLU A 209 -3.66 16.57 -11.61
C GLU A 209 -4.38 16.05 -12.88
N GLY A 210 -5.02 16.94 -13.66
CA GLY A 210 -5.58 16.60 -14.98
C GLY A 210 -6.90 15.82 -14.98
N TRP A 211 -7.56 15.69 -13.82
CA TRP A 211 -8.86 15.04 -13.69
C TRP A 211 -10.03 16.03 -13.67
N ARG A 212 -11.14 15.66 -14.32
CA ARG A 212 -12.43 16.36 -14.28
C ARG A 212 -13.52 15.42 -13.81
N ASP A 213 -14.59 15.96 -13.23
CA ASP A 213 -15.76 15.18 -12.79
C ASP A 213 -16.34 14.31 -13.91
N SER A 214 -16.34 14.83 -15.15
CA SER A 214 -16.74 14.09 -16.35
C SER A 214 -15.94 12.80 -16.54
N ASP A 215 -14.64 12.80 -16.23
CA ASP A 215 -13.80 11.63 -16.44
C ASP A 215 -14.18 10.46 -15.51
N LEU A 216 -14.66 10.75 -14.29
CA LEU A 216 -15.16 9.72 -13.38
C LEU A 216 -16.51 9.18 -13.86
N LEU A 217 -17.44 10.07 -14.26
CA LEU A 217 -18.74 9.67 -14.79
C LEU A 217 -18.60 8.85 -16.07
N ASP A 218 -17.72 9.24 -17.00
CA ASP A 218 -17.47 8.54 -18.25
C ASP A 218 -16.92 7.13 -18.02
N ARG A 219 -15.94 7.00 -17.11
CA ARG A 219 -15.37 5.68 -16.72
C ARG A 219 -16.39 4.78 -16.05
N LEU A 220 -17.30 5.37 -15.29
CA LEU A 220 -18.40 4.65 -14.68
C LEU A 220 -19.57 4.45 -15.65
N SER A 221 -19.56 5.06 -16.84
CA SER A 221 -20.69 5.08 -17.78
C SER A 221 -21.98 5.58 -17.13
N LEU A 222 -21.87 6.68 -16.39
CA LEU A 222 -22.99 7.37 -15.74
C LEU A 222 -23.42 8.61 -16.54
N PRO A 223 -24.70 9.00 -16.46
CA PRO A 223 -25.16 10.26 -17.07
C PRO A 223 -24.36 11.45 -16.56
N SER A 224 -24.04 12.40 -17.44
CA SER A 224 -23.34 13.64 -17.08
C SER A 224 -24.11 14.53 -16.08
N SER A 225 -25.42 14.32 -15.95
CA SER A 225 -26.28 14.95 -14.95
C SER A 225 -26.17 14.35 -13.54
N THR A 226 -25.43 13.24 -13.37
CA THR A 226 -25.27 12.59 -12.07
C THR A 226 -24.40 13.46 -11.16
N SER A 227 -24.96 13.90 -10.04
CA SER A 227 -24.24 14.70 -9.06
C SER A 227 -23.22 13.86 -8.30
N LEU A 228 -21.95 14.25 -8.31
CA LEU A 228 -20.92 13.67 -7.43
C LEU A 228 -20.98 14.22 -5.99
N ALA A 229 -21.70 15.33 -5.78
CA ALA A 229 -21.87 15.97 -4.47
C ALA A 229 -23.05 15.42 -3.66
N ASP A 230 -23.95 14.68 -4.31
CA ASP A 230 -25.06 13.98 -3.67
C ASP A 230 -24.82 12.46 -3.74
N PRO A 231 -24.31 11.84 -2.66
CA PRO A 231 -24.05 10.41 -2.63
C PRO A 231 -25.29 9.56 -2.91
N THR A 232 -26.47 10.00 -2.48
CA THR A 232 -27.72 9.25 -2.70
C THR A 232 -28.05 9.21 -4.19
N ALA A 233 -28.00 10.35 -4.87
CA ALA A 233 -28.23 10.42 -6.31
C ALA A 233 -27.16 9.62 -7.09
N PHE A 234 -25.88 9.74 -6.70
CA PHE A 234 -24.79 9.02 -7.32
C PHE A 234 -24.94 7.50 -7.20
N PHE A 235 -25.13 6.97 -5.99
CA PHE A 235 -25.24 5.53 -5.78
C PHE A 235 -26.53 4.96 -6.36
N THR A 236 -27.60 5.75 -6.44
CA THR A 236 -28.82 5.38 -7.16
C THR A 236 -28.55 5.21 -8.65
N ALA A 237 -27.87 6.18 -9.29
CA ALA A 237 -27.51 6.10 -10.70
C ALA A 237 -26.55 4.92 -10.97
N LEU A 238 -25.58 4.70 -10.08
CA LEU A 238 -24.66 3.57 -10.18
C LEU A 238 -25.35 2.22 -9.99
N ALA A 239 -26.28 2.10 -9.04
CA ALA A 239 -27.08 0.90 -8.84
C ALA A 239 -27.95 0.61 -10.08
N ALA A 240 -28.60 1.63 -10.65
CA ALA A 240 -29.38 1.50 -11.88
C ALA A 240 -28.51 1.00 -13.05
N ARG A 241 -27.34 1.60 -13.26
CA ARG A 241 -26.39 1.16 -14.30
C ARG A 241 -25.94 -0.29 -14.10
N LEU A 242 -25.71 -0.70 -12.86
CA LEU A 242 -25.31 -2.06 -12.50
C LEU A 242 -26.48 -3.06 -12.55
N SER A 243 -27.70 -2.61 -12.82
CA SER A 243 -28.92 -3.41 -12.66
C SER A 243 -29.03 -4.03 -11.26
N ALA A 244 -28.50 -3.32 -10.25
CA ALA A 244 -28.48 -3.75 -8.87
C ALA A 244 -29.78 -3.29 -8.19
N VAL A 245 -30.67 -4.24 -7.89
CA VAL A 245 -32.02 -3.97 -7.39
C VAL A 245 -32.32 -4.89 -6.21
N ARG A 246 -32.87 -4.32 -5.15
CA ARG A 246 -33.37 -5.06 -3.98
C ARG A 246 -34.79 -5.58 -4.22
N ARG A 247 -35.24 -6.44 -3.30
CA ARG A 247 -36.65 -6.84 -3.25
C ARG A 247 -37.54 -5.60 -3.15
N GLY A 248 -38.58 -5.53 -3.99
CA GLY A 248 -39.48 -4.37 -4.08
C GLY A 248 -39.11 -3.35 -5.17
N GLY A 249 -38.07 -3.60 -5.97
CA GLY A 249 -37.73 -2.75 -7.12
C GLY A 249 -36.87 -1.52 -6.78
N HIS A 250 -36.46 -1.38 -5.52
CA HIS A 250 -35.60 -0.28 -5.08
C HIS A 250 -34.13 -0.53 -5.49
N PRO A 251 -33.39 0.51 -5.92
CA PRO A 251 -31.96 0.40 -6.22
C PRO A 251 -31.14 -0.14 -5.03
N ASP A 252 -30.19 -1.05 -5.30
CA ASP A 252 -29.28 -1.59 -4.28
C ASP A 252 -28.01 -0.74 -4.16
N VAL A 253 -28.12 0.35 -3.39
CA VAL A 253 -27.02 1.31 -3.17
C VAL A 253 -25.82 0.69 -2.43
N ASP A 254 -26.03 -0.23 -1.48
CA ASP A 254 -24.92 -0.92 -0.79
C ASP A 254 -24.12 -1.81 -1.74
N PHE A 255 -24.78 -2.44 -2.72
CA PHE A 255 -24.09 -3.17 -3.78
C PHE A 255 -23.28 -2.22 -4.65
N ALA A 256 -23.86 -1.08 -5.05
CA ALA A 256 -23.16 -0.06 -5.82
C ALA A 256 -21.93 0.49 -5.09
N GLY A 257 -22.02 0.75 -3.79
CA GLY A 257 -20.91 1.17 -2.94
C GLY A 257 -19.77 0.14 -2.90
N ARG A 258 -20.09 -1.13 -2.63
CA ARG A 258 -19.10 -2.22 -2.66
C ARG A 258 -18.46 -2.39 -4.04
N TRP A 259 -19.27 -2.28 -5.09
CA TRP A 259 -18.79 -2.35 -6.46
C TRP A 259 -17.83 -1.20 -6.76
N LEU A 260 -18.11 0.03 -6.31
CA LEU A 260 -17.24 1.19 -6.50
C LEU A 260 -15.87 0.96 -5.83
N VAL A 261 -15.86 0.49 -4.58
CA VAL A 261 -14.61 0.16 -3.86
C VAL A 261 -13.81 -0.90 -4.60
N GLN A 262 -14.48 -1.95 -5.08
CA GLN A 262 -13.80 -3.00 -5.86
C GLN A 262 -13.28 -2.47 -7.20
N ALA A 263 -14.05 -1.63 -7.89
CA ALA A 263 -13.65 -1.00 -9.14
C ALA A 263 -12.43 -0.09 -8.95
N PHE A 264 -12.36 0.65 -7.84
CA PHE A 264 -11.17 1.42 -7.45
C PHE A 264 -9.96 0.49 -7.24
N ARG A 265 -10.14 -0.63 -6.52
CA ARG A 265 -9.05 -1.56 -6.23
C ARG A 265 -8.47 -2.24 -7.46
N GLU A 266 -9.30 -2.47 -8.46
CA GLU A 266 -8.95 -3.08 -9.73
C GLU A 266 -8.44 -2.07 -10.77
N GLY A 267 -8.38 -0.78 -10.43
CA GLY A 267 -7.94 0.28 -11.35
C GLY A 267 -8.96 0.63 -12.44
N LYS A 268 -10.20 0.15 -12.34
CA LYS A 268 -11.27 0.45 -13.32
C LYS A 268 -11.62 1.94 -13.34
N LEU A 269 -11.41 2.62 -12.21
CA LEU A 269 -11.61 4.06 -12.12
C LEU A 269 -10.41 4.84 -12.67
N GLY A 270 -9.36 4.21 -13.19
CA GLY A 270 -8.11 4.86 -13.55
C GLY A 270 -7.10 4.88 -12.41
N ARG A 271 -6.12 5.77 -12.52
CA ARG A 271 -4.98 5.88 -11.59
C ARG A 271 -5.25 6.91 -10.51
N TRP A 272 -5.20 6.49 -9.26
CA TRP A 272 -5.60 7.31 -8.12
C TRP A 272 -4.67 7.12 -6.92
N THR A 273 -4.25 8.24 -6.33
CA THR A 273 -3.58 8.28 -5.03
C THR A 273 -4.50 8.97 -4.05
N LEU A 274 -4.84 8.34 -2.92
CA LEU A 274 -5.78 8.93 -1.95
C LEU A 274 -5.09 9.90 -0.98
N ASP A 275 -3.80 9.72 -0.69
CA ASP A 275 -3.02 10.65 0.16
C ASP A 275 -2.64 11.92 -0.60
N GLY A 276 -2.98 13.08 -0.05
CA GLY A 276 -2.63 14.38 -0.62
C GLY A 276 -1.12 14.53 -0.68
N LEU A 277 -0.57 14.63 -1.90
CA LEU A 277 0.84 14.86 -2.13
C LEU A 277 0.98 16.19 -2.87
N GLY A 278 1.84 17.06 -2.37
CA GLY A 278 2.27 18.23 -3.12
C GLY A 278 3.25 17.85 -4.22
N ARG A 279 3.61 18.82 -5.07
CA ARG A 279 4.46 18.58 -6.25
C ARG A 279 5.87 18.08 -5.87
N GLY A 280 6.31 18.23 -4.62
CA GLY A 280 7.58 17.70 -4.09
C GLY A 280 7.46 16.41 -3.28
N GLY A 281 6.26 15.80 -3.20
CA GLY A 281 6.02 14.59 -2.39
C GLY A 281 5.71 14.86 -0.92
N GLU A 282 5.58 16.12 -0.50
CA GLU A 282 5.11 16.52 0.81
C GLU A 282 3.64 16.14 1.05
N ALA A 283 3.29 15.80 2.29
CA ALA A 283 1.90 15.61 2.68
C ALA A 283 1.15 16.95 2.60
N VAL A 284 0.14 17.04 1.75
CA VAL A 284 -0.73 18.24 1.61
C VAL A 284 -2.12 17.99 2.22
N ASP A 285 -2.39 16.77 2.66
CA ASP A 285 -3.54 16.52 3.54
C ASP A 285 -3.26 17.17 4.89
N ASP A 286 -3.86 18.36 5.10
CA ASP A 286 -4.31 18.95 6.40
C ASP A 286 -4.52 20.48 6.34
N ALA A 287 -4.86 21.09 5.19
CA ALA A 287 -5.01 22.55 5.09
C ALA A 287 -6.36 23.07 4.53
N ARG A 288 -7.43 22.27 4.57
CA ARG A 288 -8.78 22.78 4.34
C ARG A 288 -9.70 22.35 5.49
N GLU A 289 -9.87 23.27 6.43
CA GLU A 289 -11.04 23.31 7.33
C GLU A 289 -12.34 23.37 6.53
#